data_AF-A0A963BBC0-F1
#
_entry.id   AF-A0A963BBC0-F1
#
_cell.length_a   1.000
_cell.length_b   1.000
_cell.length_c   1.000
_cell.angle_alpha   90.00
_cell.angle_beta   90.00
_cell.angle_gamma   90.00
#
_symmetry.space_group_name_H-M   'P 1'
#
loop_
_entity.id
_entity.type
_entity.pdbx_description
1 polymer ?
#
loop_
_entity_poly.entity_id
_entity_poly.type
_entity_poly.pdbx_seq_one_letter_code
_entity_poly.pdbx_strand_id
1 'polypeptide(L)'
;AVDLAFLPAVALSIAPALWQGAQKINRIFVPLLLVMALANLLVHLQALGVADSAVRGIDMMLYLVVFLVALIGGRVMPFFTQAVIPGFQASRKQWLETTTMGAFPVLILLQLFDAPLYLTGLTALLLAAAQALRVAGWHHPQVWRMPILWVLYTGMFWMVIGLLMLALASFGLVGANLAKHALGVGSIGVLTLGMMSRVALGHSGRPIEPVRSIGIAFILLNAAAAVRVFGPLIPLGNYTFWVHLSGGLWILCFLIFCRVYLPILSSPRIDGKPG
;
A
#
# COMPACT_ATOMS: atom_id res chain seq x y z
N ALA A 1 20.17 -1.65 17.90
CA ALA A 1 19.43 -2.48 18.87
C ALA A 1 17.97 -2.04 19.00
N VAL A 2 17.68 -0.79 19.39
CA VAL A 2 16.30 -0.30 19.60
C VAL A 2 15.40 -0.42 18.36
N ASP A 3 15.91 0.01 17.19
CA ASP A 3 15.15 -0.05 15.93
C ASP A 3 14.75 -1.50 15.55
N LEU A 4 15.69 -2.44 15.65
CA LEU A 4 15.44 -3.85 15.36
C LEU A 4 14.43 -4.50 16.33
N ALA A 5 14.42 -4.07 17.59
CA ALA A 5 13.57 -4.62 18.63
C ALA A 5 12.10 -4.21 18.49
N PHE A 6 11.80 -3.13 17.77
CA PHE A 6 10.45 -2.58 17.65
C PHE A 6 9.44 -3.59 17.08
N LEU A 7 9.73 -4.19 15.91
CA LEU A 7 8.81 -5.11 15.23
C LEU A 7 8.54 -6.39 16.04
N PRO A 8 9.54 -7.07 16.62
CA PRO A 8 9.31 -8.18 17.55
C PRO A 8 8.52 -7.77 18.80
N ALA A 9 8.82 -6.62 19.39
CA ALA A 9 8.11 -6.13 20.57
C ALA A 9 6.61 -5.89 20.26
N VAL A 10 6.31 -5.26 19.13
CA VAL A 10 4.92 -5.08 18.66
C VAL A 10 4.26 -6.45 18.44
N ALA A 11 4.92 -7.39 17.76
CA ALA A 11 4.39 -8.73 17.50
C ALA A 11 4.01 -9.47 18.79
N LEU A 12 4.89 -9.42 19.81
CA LEU A 12 4.63 -10.03 21.11
C LEU A 12 3.51 -9.31 21.88
N SER A 13 3.44 -7.98 21.80
CA SER A 13 2.40 -7.20 22.49
C SER A 13 0.99 -7.46 21.97
N ILE A 14 0.83 -7.67 20.65
CA ILE A 14 -0.49 -7.89 20.04
C ILE A 14 -0.91 -9.36 20.02
N ALA A 15 0.04 -10.30 20.17
CA ALA A 15 -0.24 -11.74 20.07
C ALA A 15 -1.35 -12.23 21.02
N PRO A 16 -1.40 -11.85 22.32
CA PRO A 16 -2.47 -12.28 23.22
C PRO A 16 -3.86 -11.85 22.72
N ALA A 17 -4.01 -10.59 22.31
CA ALA A 17 -5.28 -10.06 21.81
C ALA A 17 -5.74 -10.77 20.51
N LEU A 18 -4.79 -11.08 19.61
CA LEU A 18 -5.07 -11.79 18.36
C LEU A 18 -5.47 -13.26 18.58
N TRP A 19 -4.96 -13.91 19.63
CA TRP A 19 -5.32 -15.29 19.96
C TRP A 19 -6.65 -15.40 20.70
N GLN A 20 -6.95 -14.41 21.56
CA GLN A 20 -8.22 -14.30 22.27
C GLN A 20 -9.37 -13.85 21.36
N GLY A 21 -9.07 -13.10 20.29
CA GLY A 21 -10.06 -12.62 19.33
C GLY A 21 -10.68 -13.73 18.46
N ALA A 22 -11.95 -13.54 18.08
CA ALA A 22 -12.69 -14.49 17.24
C ALA A 22 -12.14 -14.63 15.80
N GLN A 23 -11.50 -13.58 15.28
CA GLN A 23 -11.01 -13.53 13.90
C GLN A 23 -9.63 -14.17 13.76
N LYS A 24 -9.59 -15.51 13.68
CA LYS A 24 -8.34 -16.31 13.59
C LYS A 24 -7.42 -15.87 12.45
N ILE A 25 -7.98 -15.35 11.35
CA ILE A 25 -7.21 -14.88 10.21
C ILE A 25 -6.29 -13.69 10.55
N ASN A 26 -6.58 -12.93 11.60
CA ASN A 26 -5.74 -11.82 12.05
C ASN A 26 -4.47 -12.30 12.79
N ARG A 27 -4.33 -13.61 13.07
CA ARG A 27 -3.09 -14.15 13.63
C ARG A 27 -1.91 -14.03 12.67
N ILE A 28 -2.17 -13.86 11.37
CA ILE A 28 -1.14 -13.63 10.33
C ILE A 28 -0.27 -12.41 10.58
N PHE A 29 -0.75 -11.41 11.33
CA PHE A 29 0.02 -10.20 11.63
C PHE A 29 1.27 -10.51 12.48
N VAL A 30 1.25 -11.52 13.34
CA VAL A 30 2.40 -11.90 14.16
C VAL A 30 3.58 -12.42 13.32
N PRO A 31 3.44 -13.50 12.51
CA PRO A 31 4.53 -13.94 11.65
C PRO A 31 4.90 -12.87 10.62
N LEU A 32 3.94 -12.08 10.11
CA LEU A 32 4.24 -10.97 9.20
C LEU A 32 5.21 -9.95 9.83
N LEU A 33 4.94 -9.50 11.06
CA LEU A 33 5.81 -8.56 11.78
C LEU A 33 7.19 -9.14 12.08
N LEU A 34 7.28 -10.43 12.38
CA LEU A 34 8.57 -11.11 12.58
C LEU A 34 9.39 -11.19 11.28
N VAL A 35 8.73 -11.46 10.14
CA VAL A 35 9.38 -11.44 8.82
C VAL A 35 9.78 -10.02 8.41
N MET A 36 8.99 -8.99 8.79
CA MET A 36 9.41 -7.59 8.66
C MET A 36 10.64 -7.28 9.53
N ALA A 37 10.75 -7.87 10.72
CA ALA A 37 11.94 -7.72 11.56
C ALA A 37 13.17 -8.35 10.90
N LEU A 38 13.01 -9.48 10.20
CA LEU A 38 14.09 -10.06 9.38
C LEU A 38 14.49 -9.15 8.22
N ALA A 39 13.53 -8.54 7.50
CA ALA A 39 13.82 -7.57 6.45
C ALA A 39 14.60 -6.36 7.00
N ASN A 40 14.25 -5.88 8.20
CA ASN A 40 14.98 -4.82 8.88
C ASN A 40 16.40 -5.28 9.31
N LEU A 41 16.53 -6.51 9.83
CA LEU A 41 17.83 -7.10 10.18
C LEU A 41 18.80 -7.07 9.00
N LEU A 42 18.35 -7.41 7.80
CA LEU A 42 19.17 -7.40 6.59
C LEU A 42 19.75 -6.00 6.29
N VAL A 43 19.03 -4.93 6.61
CA VAL A 43 19.55 -3.55 6.46
C VAL A 43 20.62 -3.27 7.51
N HIS A 44 20.37 -3.64 8.77
CA HIS A 44 21.33 -3.46 9.87
C HIS A 44 22.61 -4.28 9.67
N LEU A 45 22.52 -5.50 9.14
CA LEU A 45 23.70 -6.34 8.85
C LEU A 45 24.65 -5.65 7.86
N GLN A 46 24.12 -4.98 6.84
CA GLN A 46 24.96 -4.20 5.92
C GLN A 46 25.52 -2.94 6.58
N ALA A 47 24.71 -2.24 7.38
CA ALA A 47 25.18 -1.06 8.11
C ALA A 47 26.32 -1.37 9.08
N LEU A 48 26.34 -2.60 9.63
CA LEU A 48 27.40 -3.12 10.49
C LEU A 48 28.59 -3.73 9.72
N GLY A 49 28.55 -3.76 8.38
CA GLY A 49 29.61 -4.35 7.55
C GLY A 49 29.66 -5.88 7.57
N VAL A 50 28.58 -6.55 7.98
CA VAL A 50 28.52 -8.02 8.11
C VAL A 50 28.11 -8.70 6.80
N ALA A 51 27.23 -8.07 5.99
CA ALA A 51 26.76 -8.63 4.73
C ALA A 51 26.21 -7.55 3.78
N ASP A 52 26.30 -7.73 2.46
CA ASP A 52 25.71 -6.83 1.46
C ASP A 52 24.21 -7.10 1.25
N SER A 53 23.40 -6.83 2.28
CA SER A 53 22.00 -7.28 2.35
C SER A 53 20.93 -6.16 2.41
N ALA A 54 21.29 -4.88 2.41
CA ALA A 54 20.36 -3.78 2.60
C ALA A 54 19.32 -3.66 1.48
N VAL A 55 19.73 -3.76 0.21
CA VAL A 55 18.80 -3.68 -0.93
C VAL A 55 17.76 -4.81 -0.82
N ARG A 56 18.21 -6.01 -0.47
CA ARG A 56 17.35 -7.18 -0.26
C ARG A 56 16.36 -6.93 0.88
N GLY A 57 16.82 -6.39 2.00
CA GLY A 57 15.99 -6.01 3.15
C GLY A 57 14.93 -4.96 2.80
N ILE A 58 15.32 -3.89 2.08
CA ILE A 58 14.42 -2.81 1.66
C ILE A 58 13.33 -3.34 0.73
N ASP A 59 13.68 -4.14 -0.28
CA ASP A 59 12.73 -4.67 -1.24
C ASP A 59 11.79 -5.71 -0.60
N MET A 60 12.34 -6.53 0.29
CA MET A 60 11.54 -7.47 1.09
C MET A 60 10.54 -6.74 1.99
N MET A 61 10.95 -5.66 2.66
CA MET A 61 10.06 -4.82 3.47
C MET A 61 8.96 -4.20 2.60
N LEU A 62 9.30 -3.67 1.42
CA LEU A 62 8.33 -3.12 0.48
C LEU A 62 7.27 -4.16 0.10
N TYR A 63 7.68 -5.38 -0.27
CA TYR A 63 6.74 -6.44 -0.65
C TYR A 63 5.88 -6.92 0.53
N LEU A 64 6.41 -6.94 1.75
CA LEU A 64 5.65 -7.23 2.97
C LEU A 64 4.56 -6.18 3.23
N VAL A 65 4.87 -4.90 3.06
CA VAL A 65 3.88 -3.82 3.21
C VAL A 65 2.84 -3.90 2.08
N VAL A 66 3.25 -4.15 0.83
CA VAL A 66 2.30 -4.34 -0.28
C VAL A 66 1.40 -5.55 -0.04
N PHE A 67 1.95 -6.65 0.49
CA PHE A 67 1.17 -7.83 0.87
C PHE A 67 0.15 -7.49 1.95
N LEU A 68 0.55 -6.74 2.98
CA LEU A 68 -0.36 -6.25 4.01
C LEU A 68 -1.51 -5.44 3.43
N VAL A 69 -1.20 -4.51 2.53
CA VAL A 69 -2.19 -3.69 1.83
C VAL A 69 -3.12 -4.56 0.98
N ALA A 70 -2.61 -5.56 0.26
CA ALA A 70 -3.41 -6.48 -0.54
C ALA A 70 -4.34 -7.37 0.31
N LEU A 71 -3.89 -7.76 1.51
CA LEU A 71 -4.65 -8.55 2.48
C LEU A 71 -5.79 -7.73 3.08
N ILE A 72 -5.50 -6.53 3.58
CA ILE A 72 -6.50 -5.63 4.16
C ILE A 72 -7.48 -5.15 3.07
N GLY A 73 -6.93 -4.71 1.92
CA GLY A 73 -7.70 -4.25 0.77
C GLY A 73 -8.70 -5.30 0.27
N GLY A 74 -8.34 -6.58 0.30
CA GLY A 74 -9.22 -7.70 -0.06
C GLY A 74 -10.54 -7.79 0.72
N ARG A 75 -10.57 -7.23 1.93
CA ARG A 75 -11.77 -7.21 2.77
C ARG A 75 -12.45 -5.85 2.73
N VAL A 76 -11.62 -4.81 2.83
CA VAL A 76 -12.03 -3.43 3.03
C VAL A 76 -12.63 -2.84 1.75
N MET A 77 -12.00 -3.03 0.59
CA MET A 77 -12.48 -2.49 -0.69
C MET A 77 -13.89 -3.00 -1.06
N PRO A 78 -14.13 -4.33 -1.13
CA PRO A 78 -15.46 -4.86 -1.40
C PRO A 78 -16.49 -4.44 -0.34
N PHE A 79 -16.13 -4.42 0.95
CA PHE A 79 -17.03 -3.96 2.02
C PHE A 79 -17.44 -2.49 1.82
N PHE A 80 -16.48 -1.62 1.49
CA PHE A 80 -16.73 -0.20 1.29
C PHE A 80 -17.62 0.08 0.07
N THR A 81 -17.42 -0.65 -1.02
CA THR A 81 -18.23 -0.48 -2.22
C THR A 81 -19.66 -0.99 -2.00
N GLN A 82 -19.83 -2.13 -1.33
CA GLN A 82 -21.15 -2.67 -0.98
C GLN A 82 -21.90 -1.79 0.03
N ALA A 83 -21.18 -1.16 0.97
CA ALA A 83 -21.80 -0.30 1.98
C ALA A 83 -22.45 0.97 1.40
N VAL A 84 -21.97 1.44 0.25
CA VAL A 84 -22.44 2.71 -0.35
C VAL A 84 -23.32 2.48 -1.57
N ILE A 85 -23.31 1.28 -2.18
CA ILE A 85 -24.04 0.97 -3.41
C ILE A 85 -25.09 -0.12 -3.13
N PRO A 86 -26.37 0.26 -2.95
CA PRO A 86 -27.43 -0.69 -2.66
C PRO A 86 -27.55 -1.78 -3.74
N GLY A 87 -27.68 -3.04 -3.31
CA GLY A 87 -27.85 -4.19 -4.19
C GLY A 87 -26.58 -4.67 -4.91
N PHE A 88 -25.46 -3.94 -4.82
CA PHE A 88 -24.20 -4.39 -5.39
C PHE A 88 -23.57 -5.49 -4.52
N GLN A 89 -23.09 -6.56 -5.17
CA GLN A 89 -22.36 -7.65 -4.54
C GLN A 89 -21.00 -7.81 -5.21
N ALA A 90 -19.94 -7.47 -4.48
CA ALA A 90 -18.58 -7.60 -5.01
C ALA A 90 -18.24 -9.08 -5.24
N SER A 91 -17.73 -9.39 -6.43
CA SER A 91 -17.29 -10.74 -6.77
C SER A 91 -16.05 -11.12 -5.96
N ARG A 92 -16.11 -12.24 -5.24
CA ARG A 92 -14.97 -12.84 -4.53
C ARG A 92 -14.83 -14.30 -4.95
N LYS A 93 -13.95 -14.54 -5.92
CA LYS A 93 -13.64 -15.90 -6.38
C LYS A 93 -12.58 -16.50 -5.47
N GLN A 94 -12.88 -17.63 -4.84
CA GLN A 94 -11.99 -18.26 -3.86
C GLN A 94 -10.60 -18.55 -4.43
N TRP A 95 -10.52 -19.07 -5.65
CA TRP A 95 -9.24 -19.37 -6.30
C TRP A 95 -8.36 -18.12 -6.46
N LEU A 96 -8.97 -16.96 -6.69
CA LEU A 96 -8.26 -15.71 -6.90
C LEU A 96 -7.71 -15.15 -5.57
N GLU A 97 -8.48 -15.28 -4.51
CA GLU A 97 -8.04 -14.96 -3.14
C GLU A 97 -6.87 -15.86 -2.72
N THR A 98 -6.98 -17.18 -2.92
CA THR A 98 -5.91 -18.13 -2.57
C THR A 98 -4.65 -17.91 -3.40
N THR A 99 -4.79 -17.69 -4.71
CA THR A 99 -3.64 -17.43 -5.60
C THR A 99 -2.92 -16.15 -5.19
N THR A 100 -3.65 -15.06 -4.94
CA THR A 100 -3.03 -13.79 -4.54
C THR A 100 -2.34 -13.91 -3.19
N MET A 101 -3.02 -14.51 -2.19
CA MET A 101 -2.46 -14.66 -0.84
C MET A 101 -1.29 -15.63 -0.79
N GLY A 102 -1.22 -16.62 -1.68
CA GLY A 102 -0.09 -17.55 -1.79
C GLY A 102 1.10 -16.98 -2.56
N ALA A 103 0.87 -16.18 -3.61
CA ALA A 103 1.93 -15.65 -4.47
C ALA A 103 2.75 -14.54 -3.80
N PHE A 104 2.18 -13.76 -2.88
CA PHE A 104 2.93 -12.74 -2.13
C PHE A 104 4.04 -13.35 -1.25
N PRO A 105 3.77 -14.35 -0.39
CA PRO A 105 4.81 -15.08 0.33
C PRO A 105 5.88 -15.66 -0.60
N VAL A 106 5.50 -16.21 -1.76
CA VAL A 106 6.47 -16.69 -2.76
C VAL A 106 7.38 -15.55 -3.22
N LEU A 107 6.82 -14.39 -3.60
CA LEU A 107 7.62 -13.21 -4.00
C LEU A 107 8.61 -12.78 -2.90
N ILE A 108 8.16 -12.77 -1.64
CA ILE A 108 8.99 -12.42 -0.47
C ILE A 108 10.13 -13.43 -0.27
N LEU A 109 9.84 -14.74 -0.41
CA LEU A 109 10.86 -15.79 -0.30
C LEU A 109 11.87 -15.75 -1.45
N LEU A 110 11.42 -15.49 -2.68
CA LEU A 110 12.31 -15.29 -3.83
C LEU A 110 13.28 -14.13 -3.56
N GLN A 111 12.79 -13.02 -2.97
CA GLN A 111 13.65 -11.91 -2.57
C GLN A 111 14.62 -12.31 -1.45
N LEU A 112 14.15 -13.03 -0.42
CA LEU A 112 14.98 -13.43 0.73
C LEU A 112 16.16 -14.33 0.33
N PHE A 113 15.90 -15.29 -0.57
CA PHE A 113 16.88 -16.28 -1.03
C PHE A 113 17.66 -15.87 -2.28
N ASP A 114 17.49 -14.63 -2.74
CA ASP A 114 18.19 -14.13 -3.94
C ASP A 114 17.94 -14.99 -5.19
N ALA A 115 16.68 -15.41 -5.35
CA ALA A 115 16.31 -16.30 -6.43
C ALA A 115 16.47 -15.62 -7.81
N PRO A 116 16.61 -16.42 -8.88
CA PRO A 116 16.74 -15.89 -10.24
C PRO A 116 15.62 -14.88 -10.61
N LEU A 117 16.01 -13.77 -11.23
CA LEU A 117 15.10 -12.65 -11.53
C LEU A 117 13.86 -13.05 -12.35
N TYR A 118 13.98 -14.04 -13.25
CA TYR A 118 12.84 -14.49 -14.03
C TYR A 118 11.71 -15.09 -13.18
N LEU A 119 12.03 -15.75 -12.04
CA LEU A 119 11.02 -16.26 -11.10
C LEU A 119 10.30 -15.12 -10.40
N THR A 120 11.04 -14.09 -9.98
CA THR A 120 10.46 -12.84 -9.44
C THR A 120 9.54 -12.20 -10.47
N GLY A 121 9.98 -12.15 -11.74
CA GLY A 121 9.21 -11.55 -12.83
C GLY A 121 7.90 -12.28 -13.12
N LEU A 122 7.95 -13.61 -13.22
CA LEU A 122 6.76 -14.45 -13.41
C LEU A 122 5.78 -14.36 -12.24
N THR A 123 6.31 -14.35 -11.00
CA THR A 123 5.49 -14.23 -9.79
C THR A 123 4.83 -12.85 -9.70
N ALA A 124 5.58 -11.79 -10.02
CA ALA A 124 5.05 -10.42 -10.05
C ALA A 124 3.98 -10.25 -11.14
N LEU A 125 4.16 -10.87 -12.31
CA LEU A 125 3.16 -10.86 -13.39
C LEU A 125 1.87 -11.59 -12.98
N LEU A 126 2.00 -12.76 -12.36
CA LEU A 126 0.87 -13.49 -11.79
C LEU A 126 0.12 -12.64 -10.76
N LEU A 127 0.85 -11.99 -9.85
CA LEU A 127 0.27 -11.09 -8.85
C LEU A 127 -0.42 -9.88 -9.47
N ALA A 128 0.17 -9.27 -10.50
CA ALA A 128 -0.43 -8.14 -11.23
C ALA A 128 -1.77 -8.55 -11.86
N ALA A 129 -1.79 -9.68 -12.58
CA ALA A 129 -3.00 -10.21 -13.19
C ALA A 129 -4.05 -10.57 -12.13
N ALA A 130 -3.65 -11.26 -11.07
CA ALA A 130 -4.56 -11.65 -10.00
C ALA A 130 -5.16 -10.43 -9.29
N GLN A 131 -4.34 -9.41 -8.98
CA GLN A 131 -4.83 -8.18 -8.36
C GLN A 131 -5.72 -7.35 -9.29
N ALA A 132 -5.42 -7.29 -10.59
CA ALA A 132 -6.30 -6.63 -11.56
C ALA A 132 -7.69 -7.29 -11.56
N LEU A 133 -7.75 -8.62 -11.60
CA LEU A 133 -9.00 -9.37 -11.56
C LEU A 133 -9.75 -9.17 -10.23
N ARG A 134 -9.05 -9.08 -9.10
CA ARG A 134 -9.66 -8.83 -7.79
C ARG A 134 -10.31 -7.46 -7.76
N VAL A 135 -9.55 -6.43 -8.14
CA VAL A 135 -10.04 -5.04 -8.19
C VAL A 135 -11.23 -4.90 -9.14
N ALA A 136 -11.18 -5.53 -10.31
CA ALA A 136 -12.29 -5.56 -11.26
C ALA A 136 -13.54 -6.21 -10.67
N GLY A 137 -13.39 -7.32 -9.94
CA GLY A 137 -14.51 -7.99 -9.25
C GLY A 137 -15.15 -7.16 -8.14
N TRP A 138 -14.41 -6.21 -7.56
CA TRP A 138 -14.92 -5.33 -6.51
C TRP A 138 -15.45 -4.00 -7.04
N HIS A 139 -15.13 -3.62 -8.27
CA HIS A 139 -15.41 -2.30 -8.81
C HIS A 139 -16.88 -2.13 -9.22
N HIS A 140 -17.39 -0.92 -9.04
CA HIS A 140 -18.64 -0.47 -9.63
C HIS A 140 -18.44 0.94 -10.21
N PRO A 141 -19.02 1.32 -11.36
CA PRO A 141 -18.77 2.62 -11.99
C PRO A 141 -19.02 3.85 -11.09
N GLN A 142 -19.96 3.75 -10.14
CA GLN A 142 -20.25 4.84 -9.19
C GLN A 142 -19.09 5.18 -8.26
N VAL A 143 -18.12 4.27 -8.08
CA VAL A 143 -16.88 4.51 -7.30
C VAL A 143 -16.21 5.83 -7.72
N TRP A 144 -16.17 6.11 -9.02
CA TRP A 144 -15.49 7.29 -9.57
C TRP A 144 -16.17 8.62 -9.23
N ARG A 145 -17.42 8.59 -8.76
CA ARG A 145 -18.16 9.77 -8.30
C ARG A 145 -17.91 10.08 -6.82
N MET A 146 -17.26 9.18 -6.08
CA MET A 146 -17.08 9.26 -4.63
C MET A 146 -15.60 9.41 -4.28
N PRO A 147 -15.12 10.62 -3.92
CA PRO A 147 -13.70 10.87 -3.67
C PRO A 147 -13.01 9.91 -2.72
N ILE A 148 -13.69 9.57 -1.63
CA ILE A 148 -13.15 8.69 -0.58
C ILE A 148 -13.02 7.23 -1.03
N LEU A 149 -13.71 6.85 -2.11
CA LEU A 149 -13.69 5.50 -2.64
C LEU A 149 -12.74 5.42 -3.83
N TRP A 150 -12.81 6.35 -4.79
CA TRP A 150 -11.94 6.30 -5.95
C TRP A 150 -10.46 6.40 -5.59
N VAL A 151 -10.09 7.19 -4.57
CA VAL A 151 -8.69 7.28 -4.12
C VAL A 151 -8.14 5.91 -3.72
N LEU A 152 -8.96 5.10 -3.03
CA LEU A 152 -8.56 3.76 -2.63
C LEU A 152 -8.40 2.84 -3.85
N TYR A 153 -9.31 2.92 -4.83
CA TYR A 153 -9.19 2.16 -6.07
C TYR A 153 -7.97 2.58 -6.88
N THR A 154 -7.61 3.87 -6.92
CA THR A 154 -6.40 4.31 -7.60
C THR A 154 -5.13 3.78 -6.94
N GLY A 155 -5.07 3.67 -5.61
CA GLY A 155 -3.92 3.04 -4.95
C GLY A 155 -3.87 1.51 -5.16
N MET A 156 -5.01 0.84 -5.31
CA MET A 156 -5.03 -0.56 -5.75
C MET A 156 -4.60 -0.71 -7.21
N PHE A 157 -4.95 0.23 -8.08
CA PHE A 157 -4.49 0.27 -9.47
C PHE A 157 -2.98 0.51 -9.56
N TRP A 158 -2.42 1.41 -8.74
CA TRP A 158 -0.97 1.58 -8.60
C TRP A 158 -0.27 0.31 -8.13
N MET A 159 -0.93 -0.53 -7.32
CA MET A 159 -0.38 -1.85 -6.94
C MET A 159 -0.19 -2.73 -8.18
N VAL A 160 -1.21 -2.79 -9.04
CA VAL A 160 -1.17 -3.56 -10.29
C VAL A 160 -0.07 -3.02 -11.20
N ILE A 161 0.02 -1.70 -11.38
CA ILE A 161 1.10 -1.08 -12.16
C ILE A 161 2.46 -1.41 -11.56
N GLY A 162 2.62 -1.30 -10.24
CA GLY A 162 3.89 -1.56 -9.57
C GLY A 162 4.35 -3.01 -9.69
N LEU A 163 3.43 -3.97 -9.58
CA LEU A 163 3.71 -5.39 -9.80
C LEU A 163 4.04 -5.68 -11.27
N LEU A 164 3.35 -5.03 -12.22
CA LEU A 164 3.68 -5.15 -13.64
C LEU A 164 5.07 -4.55 -13.96
N MET A 165 5.39 -3.39 -13.40
CA MET A 165 6.70 -2.77 -13.53
C MET A 165 7.80 -3.62 -12.89
N LEU A 166 7.50 -4.30 -11.77
CA LEU A 166 8.42 -5.26 -11.17
C LEU A 166 8.69 -6.44 -12.12
N ALA A 167 7.65 -6.97 -12.75
CA ALA A 167 7.79 -8.02 -13.75
C ALA A 167 8.66 -7.57 -14.93
N LEU A 168 8.37 -6.39 -15.50
CA LEU A 168 9.15 -5.80 -16.60
C LEU A 168 10.62 -5.55 -16.20
N ALA A 169 10.86 -5.07 -14.98
CA ALA A 169 12.20 -4.83 -14.46
C ALA A 169 12.99 -6.13 -14.28
N SER A 170 12.35 -7.20 -13.82
CA SER A 170 12.95 -8.55 -13.72
C SER A 170 13.41 -9.11 -15.07
N PHE A 171 12.82 -8.65 -16.18
CA PHE A 171 13.23 -9.01 -17.55
C PHE A 171 14.11 -7.93 -18.21
N GLY A 172 14.57 -6.93 -17.46
CA GLY A 172 15.47 -5.89 -17.95
C GLY A 172 14.81 -4.86 -18.89
N LEU A 173 13.48 -4.80 -18.95
CA LEU A 173 12.76 -3.92 -19.87
C LEU A 173 12.58 -2.49 -19.33
N VAL A 174 12.59 -2.33 -18.00
CA VAL A 174 12.50 -1.03 -17.31
C VAL A 174 13.38 -1.04 -16.06
N GLY A 175 13.68 0.14 -15.51
CA GLY A 175 14.43 0.24 -14.25
C GLY A 175 13.61 -0.22 -13.04
N ALA A 176 14.22 -1.00 -12.14
CA ALA A 176 13.57 -1.50 -10.91
C ALA A 176 13.03 -0.37 -10.02
N ASN A 177 13.64 0.82 -10.06
CA ASN A 177 13.19 1.97 -9.29
C ASN A 177 11.75 2.42 -9.64
N LEU A 178 11.31 2.21 -10.88
CA LEU A 178 9.95 2.56 -11.32
C LEU A 178 8.91 1.71 -10.57
N ALA A 179 9.17 0.41 -10.44
CA ALA A 179 8.34 -0.51 -9.66
C ALA A 179 8.28 -0.09 -8.18
N LYS A 180 9.43 0.24 -7.59
CA LYS A 180 9.51 0.68 -6.18
C LYS A 180 8.67 1.92 -5.93
N HIS A 181 8.69 2.91 -6.83
CA HIS A 181 7.88 4.12 -6.66
C HIS A 181 6.39 3.91 -6.98
N ALA A 182 6.05 3.07 -7.96
CA ALA A 182 4.66 2.70 -8.22
C ALA A 182 4.04 1.98 -7.00
N LEU A 183 4.78 1.08 -6.35
CA LEU A 183 4.34 0.40 -5.13
C LEU A 183 4.36 1.32 -3.90
N GLY A 184 5.42 2.10 -3.69
CA GLY A 184 5.60 2.96 -2.53
C GLY A 184 4.76 4.23 -2.57
N VAL A 185 5.04 5.12 -3.53
CA VAL A 185 4.36 6.42 -3.68
C VAL A 185 2.93 6.20 -4.19
N GLY A 186 2.78 5.37 -5.22
CA GLY A 186 1.50 5.11 -5.86
C GLY A 186 0.57 4.25 -5.00
N SER A 187 0.95 3.02 -4.67
CA SER A 187 0.03 2.12 -3.97
C SER A 187 -0.09 2.46 -2.48
N ILE A 188 1.02 2.34 -1.74
CA ILE A 188 1.03 2.52 -0.29
C ILE A 188 0.65 3.97 0.07
N GLY A 189 1.28 4.96 -0.58
CA GLY A 189 0.99 6.38 -0.34
C GLY A 189 -0.47 6.74 -0.56
N VAL A 190 -1.02 6.44 -1.75
CA VAL A 190 -2.40 6.81 -2.10
C VAL A 190 -3.43 6.09 -1.23
N LEU A 191 -3.26 4.79 -0.98
CA LEU A 191 -4.15 4.05 -0.09
C LEU A 191 -4.09 4.58 1.33
N THR A 192 -2.90 4.90 1.83
CA THR A 192 -2.72 5.45 3.18
C THR A 192 -3.44 6.79 3.31
N LEU A 193 -3.25 7.72 2.36
CA LEU A 193 -3.94 9.02 2.40
C LEU A 193 -5.48 8.87 2.37
N GLY A 194 -5.99 7.99 1.52
CA GLY A 194 -7.42 7.70 1.42
C GLY A 194 -7.98 7.09 2.71
N MET A 195 -7.26 6.12 3.28
CA MET A 195 -7.66 5.47 4.53
C MET A 195 -7.57 6.45 5.72
N MET A 196 -6.52 7.25 5.83
CA MET A 196 -6.40 8.28 6.87
C MET A 196 -7.56 9.27 6.81
N SER A 197 -7.92 9.74 5.61
CA SER A 197 -9.06 10.64 5.40
C SER A 197 -10.37 10.02 5.88
N ARG A 198 -10.62 8.76 5.48
CA ARG A 198 -11.81 8.02 5.88
C ARG A 198 -11.89 7.77 7.38
N VAL A 199 -10.79 7.27 7.95
CA VAL A 199 -10.70 6.93 9.38
C VAL A 199 -10.86 8.19 10.22
N ALA A 200 -10.22 9.30 9.83
CA ALA A 200 -10.37 10.58 10.52
C ALA A 200 -11.84 11.04 10.57
N LEU A 201 -12.58 10.95 9.46
CA LEU A 201 -14.01 11.31 9.43
C LEU A 201 -14.87 10.34 10.25
N GLY A 202 -14.71 9.03 10.03
CA GLY A 202 -15.51 8.01 10.72
C GLY A 202 -15.31 7.99 12.23
N HIS A 203 -14.08 8.20 12.71
CA HIS A 203 -13.76 8.23 14.14
C HIS A 203 -13.92 9.61 14.78
N SER A 204 -14.18 10.68 14.01
CA SER A 204 -14.59 11.99 14.56
C SER A 204 -16.11 12.18 14.58
N GLY A 205 -16.87 11.16 14.17
CA GLY A 205 -18.33 11.21 14.08
C GLY A 205 -18.86 12.05 12.91
N ARG A 206 -17.99 12.40 11.95
CA ARG A 206 -18.33 13.25 10.80
C ARG A 206 -18.80 12.40 9.61
N PRO A 207 -19.62 12.97 8.70
CA PRO A 207 -19.94 12.31 7.43
C PRO A 207 -18.65 11.93 6.67
N ILE A 208 -18.63 10.74 6.06
CA ILE A 208 -17.49 10.21 5.30
C ILE A 208 -17.49 10.83 3.88
N GLU A 209 -17.56 12.15 3.84
CA GLU A 209 -17.58 12.97 2.64
C GLU A 209 -16.47 14.02 2.75
N PRO A 210 -15.35 13.86 2.04
CA PRO A 210 -14.24 14.77 2.15
C PRO A 210 -14.56 16.10 1.48
N VAL A 211 -14.11 17.20 2.09
CA VAL A 211 -14.18 18.54 1.48
C VAL A 211 -13.39 18.58 0.17
N ARG A 212 -13.73 19.52 -0.72
CA ARG A 212 -13.13 19.63 -2.07
C ARG A 212 -11.60 19.70 -2.06
N SER A 213 -11.00 20.37 -1.07
CA SER A 213 -9.53 20.47 -0.95
C SER A 213 -8.87 19.10 -0.75
N ILE A 214 -9.50 18.18 -0.02
CA ILE A 214 -9.01 16.80 0.12
C ILE A 214 -9.14 16.02 -1.20
N GLY A 215 -10.19 16.25 -1.97
CA GLY A 215 -10.28 15.73 -3.34
C GLY A 215 -9.12 16.20 -4.22
N ILE A 216 -8.72 17.47 -4.11
CA ILE A 216 -7.53 18.02 -4.78
C ILE A 216 -6.25 17.32 -4.26
N ALA A 217 -6.12 17.10 -2.95
CA ALA A 217 -4.98 16.37 -2.38
C ALA A 217 -4.86 14.94 -2.95
N PHE A 218 -5.98 14.23 -3.13
CA PHE A 218 -5.99 12.90 -3.76
C PHE A 218 -5.47 12.93 -5.20
N ILE A 219 -5.84 13.97 -5.97
CA ILE A 219 -5.36 14.17 -7.34
C ILE A 219 -3.87 14.50 -7.34
N LEU A 220 -3.43 15.42 -6.47
CA LEU A 220 -2.01 15.79 -6.35
C LEU A 220 -1.13 14.61 -6.01
N LEU A 221 -1.57 13.71 -5.12
CA LEU A 221 -0.79 12.53 -4.76
C LEU A 221 -0.68 11.53 -5.92
N ASN A 222 -1.77 11.30 -6.65
CA ASN A 222 -1.74 10.48 -7.86
C ASN A 222 -0.86 11.09 -8.95
N ALA A 223 -0.89 12.42 -9.11
CA ALA A 223 0.01 13.14 -10.01
C ALA A 223 1.47 13.01 -9.57
N ALA A 224 1.75 13.11 -8.27
CA ALA A 224 3.09 12.90 -7.72
C ALA A 224 3.62 11.49 -8.04
N ALA A 225 2.78 10.46 -7.90
CA ALA A 225 3.12 9.09 -8.28
C ALA A 225 3.36 8.96 -9.79
N ALA A 226 2.48 9.52 -10.62
CA ALA A 226 2.61 9.49 -12.08
C ALA A 226 3.90 10.16 -12.55
N VAL A 227 4.20 11.36 -12.05
CA VAL A 227 5.43 12.08 -12.32
C VAL A 227 6.65 11.26 -11.88
N ARG A 228 6.59 10.61 -10.70
CA ARG A 228 7.72 9.84 -10.18
C ARG A 228 8.05 8.60 -11.01
N VAL A 229 7.02 7.91 -11.48
CA VAL A 229 7.12 6.62 -12.17
C VAL A 229 7.37 6.83 -13.66
N PHE A 230 6.60 7.69 -14.31
CA PHE A 230 6.62 7.85 -15.77
C PHE A 230 7.46 9.04 -16.23
N GLY A 231 7.64 10.08 -15.40
CA GLY A 231 8.46 11.25 -15.75
C GLY A 231 9.87 10.88 -16.21
N PRO A 232 10.62 10.05 -15.46
CA PRO A 232 11.97 9.61 -15.87
C PRO A 232 12.05 8.83 -17.18
N LEU A 233 10.93 8.36 -17.74
CA LEU A 233 10.89 7.71 -19.06
C LEU A 233 10.83 8.72 -20.21
N ILE A 234 10.47 9.96 -19.90
CA ILE A 234 10.39 11.03 -20.88
C ILE A 234 11.79 11.65 -21.01
N PRO A 235 12.35 11.80 -22.23
CA PRO A 235 13.64 12.45 -22.45
C PRO A 235 13.54 13.98 -22.36
N LEU A 236 12.89 14.48 -21.31
CA LEU A 236 12.69 15.88 -20.99
C LEU A 236 13.18 16.13 -19.56
N GLY A 237 14.04 17.13 -19.38
CA GLY A 237 14.65 17.43 -18.07
C GLY A 237 15.65 16.36 -17.60
N ASN A 238 16.27 16.62 -16.45
CA ASN A 238 17.13 15.63 -15.78
C ASN A 238 16.31 14.82 -14.76
N TYR A 239 16.86 13.70 -14.29
CA TYR A 239 16.22 12.86 -13.28
C TYR A 239 15.80 13.66 -12.03
N THR A 240 16.65 14.59 -11.60
CA THR A 240 16.45 15.43 -10.42
C THR A 240 15.23 16.35 -10.54
N PHE A 241 14.95 16.88 -11.73
CA PHE A 241 13.75 17.68 -12.00
C PHE A 241 12.47 16.90 -11.70
N TRP A 242 12.36 15.68 -12.21
CA TRP A 242 11.20 14.82 -11.97
C TRP A 242 11.03 14.44 -10.49
N VAL A 243 12.16 14.26 -9.78
CA VAL A 243 12.16 14.03 -8.33
C VAL A 243 11.61 15.25 -7.59
N HIS A 244 12.08 16.46 -7.91
CA HIS A 244 11.59 17.68 -7.25
C HIS A 244 10.13 17.98 -7.56
N LEU A 245 9.70 17.79 -8.82
CA LEU A 245 8.31 18.00 -9.20
C LEU A 245 7.38 17.04 -8.46
N SER A 246 7.70 15.74 -8.42
CA SER A 246 6.95 14.76 -7.65
C SER A 246 6.94 15.09 -6.16
N GLY A 247 8.10 15.45 -5.58
CA GLY A 247 8.22 15.84 -4.18
C GLY A 247 7.40 17.08 -3.83
N GLY A 248 7.37 18.10 -4.70
CA GLY A 248 6.55 19.29 -4.52
C GLY A 248 5.06 18.99 -4.51
N LEU A 249 4.58 18.15 -5.43
CA LEU A 249 3.19 17.68 -5.47
C LEU A 249 2.82 16.89 -4.21
N TRP A 250 3.73 16.01 -3.75
CA TRP A 250 3.57 15.25 -2.51
C TRP A 250 3.46 16.17 -1.29
N ILE A 251 4.39 17.13 -1.14
CA ILE A 251 4.37 18.10 -0.03
C ILE A 251 3.08 18.90 -0.03
N LEU A 252 2.67 19.43 -1.18
CA LEU A 252 1.43 20.21 -1.28
C LEU A 252 0.19 19.38 -0.89
N CYS A 253 0.12 18.13 -1.35
CA CYS A 253 -0.92 17.19 -0.95
C CYS A 253 -1.00 17.04 0.58
N PHE A 254 0.12 16.75 1.24
CA PHE A 254 0.13 16.54 2.69
C PHE A 254 -0.08 17.82 3.50
N LEU A 255 0.35 18.99 2.99
CA LEU A 255 0.00 20.28 3.59
C LEU A 255 -1.52 20.51 3.59
N ILE A 256 -2.19 20.21 2.48
CA ILE A 256 -3.66 20.30 2.40
C ILE A 256 -4.30 19.31 3.38
N PHE A 257 -3.82 18.05 3.42
CA PHE A 257 -4.30 17.04 4.35
C PHE A 257 -4.18 17.50 5.81
N CYS A 258 -2.98 17.96 6.23
CA CYS A 258 -2.74 18.43 7.59
C CYS A 258 -3.62 19.64 7.93
N ARG A 259 -3.74 20.62 7.03
CA ARG A 259 -4.58 21.81 7.26
C ARG A 259 -6.04 21.46 7.53
N VAL A 260 -6.57 20.43 6.87
CA VAL A 260 -7.96 20.00 7.04
C VAL A 260 -8.15 19.07 8.23
N TYR A 261 -7.29 18.05 8.39
CA TYR A 261 -7.53 16.98 9.37
C TYR A 261 -6.89 17.23 10.74
N LEU A 262 -5.86 18.07 10.86
CA LEU A 262 -5.29 18.41 12.17
C LEU A 262 -6.34 19.00 13.13
N PRO A 263 -7.16 20.00 12.76
CA PRO A 263 -8.21 20.49 13.65
C PRO A 263 -9.29 19.43 13.93
N ILE A 264 -9.63 18.57 12.96
CA ILE A 264 -10.62 17.49 13.14
C ILE A 264 -10.15 16.48 14.19
N LEU A 265 -8.87 16.09 14.14
CA LEU A 265 -8.27 15.08 15.01
C LEU A 265 -7.84 15.62 16.38
N SER A 266 -7.81 16.94 16.54
CA SER A 266 -7.50 17.61 17.82
C SER A 266 -8.72 18.23 18.50
N SER A 267 -9.88 18.18 17.85
CA SER A 267 -11.17 18.56 18.44
C SER A 267 -11.92 17.34 18.97
N PRO A 268 -12.71 17.48 20.04
CA PRO A 268 -13.64 16.44 20.45
C PRO A 268 -14.55 16.00 19.30
N ARG A 269 -14.95 14.73 19.33
CA ARG A 269 -15.97 14.21 18.40
C ARG A 269 -17.24 15.07 18.41
N ILE A 270 -17.82 15.25 17.22
CA ILE A 270 -19.04 16.05 17.08
C ILE A 270 -20.30 15.34 17.62
N ASP A 271 -20.23 14.03 17.83
CA ASP A 271 -21.33 13.23 18.39
C ASP A 271 -21.24 13.03 19.91
N GLY A 272 -20.25 13.66 20.56
CA GLY A 272 -20.07 13.62 22.01
C GLY A 272 -19.63 12.27 22.59
N LYS A 273 -19.32 11.28 21.75
CA LYS A 273 -18.82 9.97 22.21
C LYS A 273 -17.33 10.04 22.56
N PRO A 274 -16.78 9.06 23.32
CA PRO A 274 -15.35 8.98 23.56
C PRO A 274 -14.55 8.88 22.26
N GLY A 275 -13.47 9.66 22.17
CA GLY A 275 -12.57 9.73 21.01
C GLY A 275 -12.29 11.15 20.57
#